data_AF-A0A397RWP3-F1
#
_entry.id   AF-A0A397RWP3-F1
#
_cell.length_a   1.000
_cell.length_b   1.000
_cell.length_c   1.000
_cell.angle_alpha   90.00
_cell.angle_beta   90.00
_cell.angle_gamma   90.00
#
_symmetry.space_group_name_H-M   'P 1'
#
loop_
_entity.id
_entity.type
_entity.pdbx_description
1 polymer ?
#
loop_
_entity_poly.entity_id
_entity_poly.type
_entity_poly.pdbx_seq_one_letter_code
_entity_poly.pdbx_strand_id
1 'polypeptide(L)'
;MKIRKGDIKYISDYLDIYDSAMKFMAESGNKNQWTIDHHPTKEMILNHISNGNFYDIWDNDLNSVVACFALIFGIDDTYNEIEGAWLNDEDYVTIHMVAKKKSAKGIFHAISNFAKARCKNVRIDTHKDNIIMQNAILNRGFKYCGIIHLNDKNHSERLAYQYVEKDIPFQDYKLFIVDYDGTIISSMEMWAHTCSSFLKEKGCKVCEDIDSKVITMTNRDAASYIQANYLPNLTLFQVIGEMNTYVKKSYVNQRLKPNALSLLEKLKSIGKVILYSATSMALLEASLDALGIKDYFDNIYSGSELCLSKQDGTGFISLISKEGFKVEDVLVIEDSTHAILGAKGQGIKVLGVEDTSNLRHLFLDYELCDYFLPLNYALK
;
A
#
# COMPACT_ATOMS: atom_id res chain seq x y z
N MET A 1 13.68 8.85 -2.16
CA MET A 1 13.25 9.59 -3.38
C MET A 1 12.39 10.79 -3.00
N LYS A 2 12.47 11.90 -3.74
CA LYS A 2 11.69 13.13 -3.50
C LYS A 2 11.12 13.66 -4.81
N ILE A 3 9.81 13.96 -4.85
CA ILE A 3 9.17 14.59 -6.00
C ILE A 3 9.37 16.11 -5.93
N ARG A 4 9.79 16.74 -7.03
CA ARG A 4 10.05 18.18 -7.15
C ARG A 4 9.35 18.72 -8.38
N LYS A 5 9.07 20.04 -8.40
CA LYS A 5 8.72 20.72 -9.65
C LYS A 5 9.88 20.60 -10.64
N GLY A 6 9.55 20.40 -11.91
CA GLY A 6 10.52 20.39 -12.98
C GLY A 6 11.28 21.71 -13.08
N ASP A 7 12.56 21.64 -13.40
CA ASP A 7 13.44 22.80 -13.54
C ASP A 7 14.21 22.69 -14.84
N ILE A 8 14.23 23.77 -15.62
CA ILE A 8 14.92 23.83 -16.93
C ILE A 8 16.39 23.44 -16.83
N LYS A 9 17.03 23.62 -15.67
CA LYS A 9 18.43 23.23 -15.47
C LYS A 9 18.67 21.72 -15.61
N TYR A 10 17.64 20.89 -15.45
CA TYR A 10 17.70 19.43 -15.59
C TYR A 10 17.09 18.94 -16.92
N ILE A 11 16.85 19.82 -17.89
CA ILE A 11 16.22 19.45 -19.17
C ILE A 11 16.95 18.32 -19.89
N SER A 12 18.29 18.31 -19.85
CA SER A 12 19.09 17.25 -20.45
C SER A 12 18.85 15.90 -19.77
N ASP A 13 18.76 15.87 -18.43
CA ASP A 13 18.43 14.64 -17.69
C ASP A 13 17.04 14.11 -18.07
N TYR A 14 16.07 15.00 -18.28
CA TYR A 14 14.71 14.61 -18.66
C TYR A 14 14.69 13.97 -20.06
N LEU A 15 15.40 14.57 -21.02
CA LEU A 15 15.52 14.04 -22.38
C LEU A 15 16.20 12.67 -22.38
N ASP A 16 17.30 12.52 -21.64
CA ASP A 16 18.01 11.24 -21.51
C ASP A 16 17.13 10.12 -20.92
N ILE A 17 16.25 10.49 -19.98
CA ILE A 17 15.27 9.57 -19.38
C ILE A 17 14.23 9.13 -20.41
N TYR A 18 13.68 10.05 -21.21
CA TYR A 18 12.73 9.70 -22.27
C TYR A 18 13.36 8.84 -23.35
N ASP A 19 14.59 9.17 -23.80
CA ASP A 19 15.34 8.37 -24.78
C ASP A 19 15.58 6.94 -24.28
N SER A 20 15.95 6.81 -23.01
CA SER A 20 16.14 5.50 -22.37
C SER A 20 14.82 4.74 -22.24
N ALA A 21 13.73 5.43 -21.93
CA ALA A 21 12.41 4.82 -21.81
C ALA A 21 11.86 4.35 -23.16
N MET A 22 12.08 5.10 -24.25
CA MET A 22 11.72 4.68 -25.60
C MET A 22 12.43 3.39 -26.01
N LYS A 23 13.75 3.30 -25.76
CA LYS A 23 14.53 2.07 -26.01
C LYS A 23 13.97 0.88 -25.23
N PHE A 24 13.67 1.08 -23.95
CA PHE A 24 13.07 0.04 -23.11
C PHE A 24 11.67 -0.39 -23.59
N MET A 25 10.83 0.56 -24.01
CA MET A 25 9.51 0.25 -24.57
C MET A 25 9.64 -0.60 -25.84
N ALA A 26 10.60 -0.29 -26.71
CA ALA A 26 10.87 -1.10 -27.89
C ALA A 26 11.33 -2.52 -27.55
N GLU A 27 12.22 -2.68 -26.56
CA GLU A 27 12.69 -3.99 -26.07
C GLU A 27 11.60 -4.83 -25.39
N SER A 28 10.63 -4.17 -24.73
CA SER A 28 9.58 -4.82 -23.94
C SER A 28 8.26 -5.06 -24.69
N GLY A 29 8.26 -4.84 -26.02
CA GLY A 29 7.10 -5.10 -26.87
C GLY A 29 6.11 -3.93 -27.01
N ASN A 30 6.40 -2.77 -26.43
CA ASN A 30 5.59 -1.54 -26.49
C ASN A 30 6.19 -0.48 -27.43
N LYS A 31 6.76 -0.89 -28.56
CA LYS A 31 7.46 0.00 -29.51
C LYS A 31 6.57 1.07 -30.16
N ASN A 32 5.24 0.93 -30.06
CA ASN A 32 4.27 1.77 -30.76
C ASN A 32 3.81 2.97 -29.92
N GLN A 33 3.98 2.95 -28.59
CA GLN A 33 3.51 4.04 -27.73
C GLN A 33 4.33 5.32 -27.94
N TRP A 34 5.66 5.18 -27.97
CA TRP A 34 6.58 6.27 -28.30
C TRP A 34 7.46 5.87 -29.46
N THR A 35 7.36 6.63 -30.54
CA THR A 35 8.15 6.45 -31.75
C THR A 35 9.10 7.64 -31.92
N ILE A 36 10.06 7.51 -32.84
CA ILE A 36 10.99 8.60 -33.13
C ILE A 36 10.26 9.90 -33.54
N ASP A 37 9.08 9.76 -34.16
CA ASP A 37 8.27 10.90 -34.61
C ASP A 37 7.21 11.33 -33.56
N HIS A 38 6.91 10.49 -32.58
CA HIS A 38 5.85 10.73 -31.58
C HIS A 38 6.32 10.32 -30.19
N HIS A 39 7.01 11.24 -29.51
CA HIS A 39 7.46 11.11 -28.12
C HIS A 39 7.54 12.49 -27.46
N PRO A 40 7.64 12.55 -26.12
CA PRO A 40 7.92 13.78 -25.37
C PRO A 40 9.08 14.62 -25.93
N THR A 41 8.79 15.75 -26.58
CA THR A 41 9.82 16.64 -27.13
C THR A 41 10.32 17.64 -26.08
N LYS A 42 11.50 18.22 -26.33
CA LYS A 42 12.04 19.30 -25.50
C LYS A 42 11.05 20.46 -25.35
N GLU A 43 10.39 20.86 -26.43
CA GLU A 43 9.42 21.95 -26.43
C GLU A 43 8.20 21.62 -25.55
N MET A 44 7.66 20.41 -25.66
CA MET A 44 6.56 19.95 -24.79
C MET A 44 6.96 19.97 -23.32
N ILE A 45 8.15 19.46 -22.98
CA ILE A 45 8.66 19.47 -21.60
C ILE A 45 8.80 20.90 -21.08
N LEU A 46 9.37 21.81 -21.87
CA LEU A 46 9.51 23.23 -21.50
C LEU A 46 8.14 23.89 -21.28
N ASN A 47 7.16 23.61 -22.12
CA ASN A 47 5.80 24.11 -21.95
C ASN A 47 5.16 23.58 -20.66
N HIS A 48 5.38 22.31 -20.32
CA HIS A 48 4.89 21.76 -19.05
C HIS A 48 5.60 22.38 -17.83
N ILE A 49 6.90 22.69 -17.94
CA ILE A 49 7.64 23.41 -16.90
C ILE A 49 7.08 24.82 -16.72
N SER A 50 6.86 25.58 -17.82
CA SER A 50 6.33 26.95 -17.74
C SER A 50 4.91 27.00 -17.20
N ASN A 51 4.08 26.01 -17.52
CA ASN A 51 2.73 25.86 -16.96
C ASN A 51 2.73 25.30 -15.53
N GLY A 52 3.90 24.98 -14.98
CA GLY A 52 4.06 24.47 -13.63
C GLY A 52 3.45 23.08 -13.41
N ASN A 53 3.20 22.29 -14.45
CA ASN A 53 2.61 20.96 -14.36
C ASN A 53 3.62 19.83 -14.61
N PHE A 54 4.91 20.14 -14.85
CA PHE A 54 5.99 19.15 -14.93
C PHE A 54 6.65 18.87 -13.58
N TYR A 55 6.99 17.61 -13.32
CA TYR A 55 7.62 17.16 -12.09
C TYR A 55 8.74 16.15 -12.36
N ASP A 56 9.74 16.15 -11.48
CA ASP A 56 10.81 15.16 -11.46
C ASP A 56 10.87 14.41 -10.12
N ILE A 57 11.55 13.26 -10.14
CA ILE A 57 11.83 12.47 -8.95
C ILE A 57 13.34 12.41 -8.76
N TRP A 58 13.80 12.97 -7.64
CA TRP A 58 15.19 12.96 -7.21
C TRP A 58 15.48 11.77 -6.31
N ASP A 59 16.56 11.05 -6.61
CA ASP A 59 17.12 10.03 -5.74
C ASP A 59 18.29 10.64 -4.95
N ASN A 60 18.19 10.60 -3.61
CA ASN A 60 19.20 11.20 -2.73
C ASN A 60 20.50 10.40 -2.72
N ASP A 61 20.42 9.07 -2.86
CA ASP A 61 21.58 8.19 -2.78
C ASP A 61 22.37 8.25 -4.08
N LEU A 62 21.67 8.30 -5.22
CA LEU A 62 22.27 8.48 -6.54
C LEU A 62 22.56 9.95 -6.88
N ASN A 63 22.11 10.89 -6.04
CA ASN A 63 22.21 12.34 -6.25
C ASN A 63 21.83 12.76 -7.68
N SER A 64 20.74 12.22 -8.22
CA SER A 64 20.32 12.45 -9.61
C SER A 64 18.82 12.33 -9.83
N VAL A 65 18.34 12.88 -10.95
CA VAL A 65 16.98 12.66 -11.42
C VAL A 65 16.84 11.22 -11.90
N VAL A 66 15.81 10.51 -11.43
CA VAL A 66 15.56 9.10 -11.79
C VAL A 66 14.25 8.88 -12.53
N ALA A 67 13.33 9.85 -12.52
CA ALA A 67 12.07 9.81 -13.25
C ALA A 67 11.49 11.21 -13.44
N CYS A 68 10.55 11.34 -14.38
CA CYS A 68 9.79 12.56 -14.64
C CYS A 68 8.36 12.22 -15.11
N PHE A 69 7.44 13.16 -14.92
CA PHE A 69 6.04 13.05 -15.31
C PHE A 69 5.38 14.44 -15.38
N ALA A 70 4.25 14.52 -16.06
CA ALA A 70 3.36 15.67 -16.04
C ALA A 70 2.11 15.35 -15.20
N LEU A 71 1.64 16.34 -14.44
CA LEU A 71 0.41 16.26 -13.65
C LEU A 71 -0.47 17.47 -13.96
N ILE A 72 -1.51 17.26 -14.76
CA ILE A 72 -2.32 18.32 -15.37
C ILE A 72 -3.67 18.39 -14.64
N PHE A 73 -4.01 19.55 -14.10
CA PHE A 73 -5.31 19.79 -13.46
C PHE A 73 -6.30 20.36 -14.46
N GLY A 74 -7.55 19.93 -14.38
CA GLY A 74 -8.63 20.38 -15.25
C GLY A 74 -8.84 19.47 -16.46
N ILE A 75 -9.60 19.99 -17.42
CA ILE A 75 -10.06 19.22 -18.58
C ILE A 75 -8.86 18.89 -19.49
N ASP A 76 -8.82 17.64 -19.93
CA ASP A 76 -7.96 17.17 -20.99
C ASP A 76 -8.83 16.98 -22.22
N ASP A 77 -8.57 17.72 -23.30
CA ASP A 77 -9.41 17.71 -24.50
C ASP A 77 -9.56 16.29 -25.08
N THR A 78 -8.56 15.45 -24.89
CA THR A 78 -8.53 14.04 -25.33
C THR A 78 -9.53 13.17 -24.55
N TYR A 79 -9.91 13.59 -23.35
CA TYR A 79 -10.74 12.80 -22.43
C TYR A 79 -12.23 13.18 -22.51
N ASN A 80 -12.58 14.14 -23.37
CA ASN A 80 -13.96 14.56 -23.61
C ASN A 80 -14.80 13.46 -24.26
N GLU A 81 -14.18 12.60 -25.07
CA GLU A 81 -14.82 11.48 -25.75
C GLU A 81 -14.18 10.16 -25.33
N ILE A 82 -15.00 9.16 -24.96
CA ILE A 82 -14.53 7.84 -24.56
C ILE A 82 -15.50 6.76 -25.06
N GLU A 83 -14.95 5.68 -25.61
CA GLU A 83 -15.67 4.43 -25.83
C GLU A 83 -15.73 3.64 -24.53
N GLY A 84 -16.74 3.95 -23.71
CA GLY A 84 -16.89 3.45 -22.36
C GLY A 84 -17.55 4.50 -21.49
N ALA A 85 -17.17 4.57 -20.21
CA ALA A 85 -17.64 5.60 -19.32
C ALA A 85 -16.61 5.89 -18.23
N TRP A 86 -16.42 7.18 -17.94
CA TRP A 86 -15.77 7.61 -16.72
C TRP A 86 -16.63 7.22 -15.50
N LEU A 87 -16.00 6.97 -14.36
CA LEU A 87 -16.66 6.61 -13.10
C LEU A 87 -17.56 7.74 -12.57
N ASN A 88 -17.20 8.99 -12.88
CA ASN A 88 -17.98 10.20 -12.69
C ASN A 88 -17.34 11.36 -13.48
N ASP A 89 -18.04 12.49 -13.51
CA ASP A 89 -17.64 13.74 -14.19
C ASP A 89 -17.14 14.83 -13.22
N GLU A 90 -16.68 14.46 -12.02
CA GLU A 90 -16.11 15.43 -11.08
C GLU A 90 -14.72 15.93 -11.53
N ASP A 91 -14.29 17.07 -10.99
CA ASP A 91 -12.96 17.63 -11.24
C ASP A 91 -11.87 16.59 -10.99
N TYR A 92 -10.93 16.47 -11.93
CA TYR A 92 -9.87 15.47 -11.90
C TYR A 92 -8.50 16.05 -12.22
N VAL A 93 -7.49 15.23 -11.97
CA VAL A 93 -6.11 15.46 -12.39
C VAL A 93 -5.64 14.31 -13.29
N THR A 94 -4.86 14.61 -14.32
CA THR A 94 -4.32 13.59 -15.24
C THR A 94 -2.83 13.39 -15.01
N ILE A 95 -2.41 12.12 -14.95
CA ILE A 95 -1.00 11.73 -14.95
C ILE A 95 -0.57 11.45 -16.39
N HIS A 96 0.40 12.22 -16.89
CA HIS A 96 0.91 12.12 -18.26
C HIS A 96 2.43 11.95 -18.30
N MET A 97 2.92 11.49 -19.46
CA MET A 97 4.36 11.48 -19.80
C MET A 97 5.28 10.81 -18.76
N VAL A 98 4.83 9.74 -18.12
CA VAL A 98 5.61 9.03 -17.10
C VAL A 98 6.81 8.33 -17.72
N ALA A 99 8.03 8.73 -17.35
CA ALA A 99 9.27 8.06 -17.74
C ALA A 99 10.20 7.87 -16.53
N LYS A 100 11.01 6.82 -16.57
CA LYS A 100 11.96 6.48 -15.50
C LYS A 100 13.23 5.83 -16.02
N LYS A 101 14.33 5.97 -15.28
CA LYS A 101 15.53 5.15 -15.47
C LYS A 101 15.21 3.67 -15.20
N LYS A 102 15.88 2.76 -15.92
CA LYS A 102 15.66 1.30 -15.82
C LYS A 102 15.87 0.78 -14.40
N SER A 103 16.89 1.29 -13.70
CA SER A 103 17.22 0.93 -12.31
C SER A 103 16.21 1.42 -11.27
N ALA A 104 15.43 2.45 -11.58
CA ALA A 104 14.50 3.05 -10.63
C ALA A 104 13.27 2.16 -10.41
N LYS A 105 12.98 1.82 -9.15
CA LYS A 105 11.82 1.01 -8.74
C LYS A 105 10.80 1.86 -7.99
N GLY A 106 9.54 1.42 -7.95
CA GLY A 106 8.48 2.10 -7.19
C GLY A 106 8.04 3.47 -7.73
N ILE A 107 8.50 3.87 -8.92
CA ILE A 107 8.23 5.22 -9.48
C ILE A 107 6.73 5.49 -9.67
N PHE A 108 6.00 4.59 -10.31
CA PHE A 108 4.57 4.82 -10.54
C PHE A 108 3.77 4.88 -9.24
N HIS A 109 4.16 4.13 -8.21
CA HIS A 109 3.57 4.23 -6.89
C HIS A 109 3.78 5.62 -6.27
N ALA A 110 5.00 6.16 -6.35
CA ALA A 110 5.27 7.52 -5.87
C ALA A 110 4.45 8.57 -6.63
N ILE A 111 4.34 8.44 -7.95
CA ILE A 111 3.55 9.33 -8.81
C ILE A 111 2.05 9.24 -8.48
N SER A 112 1.50 8.03 -8.37
CA SER A 112 0.07 7.87 -8.10
C SER A 112 -0.30 8.41 -6.71
N ASN A 113 0.51 8.14 -5.69
CA ASN A 113 0.30 8.71 -4.36
C ASN A 113 0.41 10.24 -4.36
N PHE A 114 1.33 10.79 -5.15
CA PHE A 114 1.46 12.23 -5.33
C PHE A 114 0.22 12.86 -5.99
N ALA A 115 -0.38 12.19 -6.98
CA ALA A 115 -1.61 12.64 -7.63
C ALA A 115 -2.82 12.55 -6.70
N LYS A 116 -3.01 11.39 -6.05
CA LYS A 116 -4.14 11.14 -5.13
C LYS A 116 -4.17 12.06 -3.92
N ALA A 117 -3.00 12.45 -3.41
CA ALA A 117 -2.91 13.42 -2.33
C ALA A 117 -3.37 14.85 -2.72
N ARG A 118 -3.62 15.10 -4.01
CA ARG A 118 -4.00 16.42 -4.54
C ARG A 118 -5.39 16.44 -5.18
N CYS A 119 -5.91 15.29 -5.59
CA CYS A 119 -7.24 15.20 -6.18
C CYS A 119 -7.85 13.84 -5.86
N LYS A 120 -9.13 13.85 -5.45
CA LYS A 120 -9.91 12.63 -5.24
C LYS A 120 -10.08 11.83 -6.53
N ASN A 121 -9.98 12.51 -7.66
CA ASN A 121 -10.23 11.95 -8.96
C ASN A 121 -8.95 12.04 -9.82
N VAL A 122 -8.41 10.89 -10.19
CA VAL A 122 -7.17 10.82 -10.97
C VAL A 122 -7.44 10.01 -12.22
N ARG A 123 -7.20 10.59 -13.39
CA ARG A 123 -7.28 9.90 -14.69
C ARG A 123 -5.88 9.64 -15.24
N ILE A 124 -5.73 8.56 -15.98
CA ILE A 124 -4.51 8.20 -16.69
C ILE A 124 -4.87 7.30 -17.87
N ASP A 125 -4.13 7.42 -18.95
CA ASP A 125 -4.21 6.50 -20.08
C ASP A 125 -2.85 5.83 -20.36
N THR A 126 -2.90 4.70 -21.05
CA THR A 126 -1.69 4.06 -21.57
C THR A 126 -1.98 3.27 -22.85
N HIS A 127 -0.92 2.88 -23.56
CA HIS A 127 -1.06 2.07 -24.77
C HIS A 127 -1.45 0.62 -24.45
N LYS A 128 -2.20 -0.02 -25.35
CA LYS A 128 -2.63 -1.43 -25.20
C LYS A 128 -1.47 -2.43 -25.13
N ASP A 129 -0.32 -2.10 -25.71
CA ASP A 129 0.89 -2.93 -25.63
C ASP A 129 1.69 -2.70 -24.33
N ASN A 130 1.36 -1.66 -23.55
CA ASN A 130 2.08 -1.32 -22.31
C ASN A 130 1.56 -2.11 -21.11
N ILE A 131 1.64 -3.45 -21.17
CA ILE A 131 1.17 -4.37 -20.13
C ILE A 131 1.79 -4.04 -18.76
N ILE A 132 3.05 -3.58 -18.74
CA ILE A 132 3.74 -3.16 -17.52
C ILE A 132 3.03 -1.99 -16.85
N MET A 133 2.69 -0.94 -17.61
CA MET A 133 1.98 0.22 -17.06
C MET A 133 0.53 -0.11 -16.73
N GLN A 134 -0.17 -0.91 -17.54
CA GLN A 134 -1.53 -1.35 -17.23
C GLN A 134 -1.61 -2.06 -15.87
N ASN A 135 -0.70 -3.01 -15.63
CA ASN A 135 -0.58 -3.67 -14.34
C ASN A 135 -0.22 -2.67 -13.23
N ALA A 136 0.70 -1.72 -13.49
CA ALA A 136 1.04 -0.70 -12.49
C ALA A 136 -0.16 0.20 -12.12
N ILE A 137 -0.98 0.58 -13.09
CA ILE A 137 -2.21 1.38 -12.93
C ILE A 137 -3.24 0.61 -12.10
N LEU A 138 -3.57 -0.62 -12.50
CA LEU A 138 -4.52 -1.48 -11.81
C LEU A 138 -4.08 -1.77 -10.38
N ASN A 139 -2.80 -2.07 -10.16
CA ASN A 139 -2.19 -2.29 -8.85
C ASN A 139 -2.23 -1.08 -7.92
N ARG A 140 -2.68 0.09 -8.40
CA ARG A 140 -2.90 1.30 -7.59
C ARG A 140 -4.39 1.66 -7.49
N GLY A 141 -5.30 0.72 -7.76
CA GLY A 141 -6.74 0.90 -7.52
C GLY A 141 -7.47 1.72 -8.58
N PHE A 142 -6.84 2.03 -9.72
CA PHE A 142 -7.54 2.61 -10.85
C PHE A 142 -8.43 1.55 -11.51
N LYS A 143 -9.57 1.96 -12.04
CA LYS A 143 -10.48 1.11 -12.82
C LYS A 143 -10.39 1.47 -14.29
N TYR A 144 -10.49 0.46 -15.14
CA TYR A 144 -10.58 0.64 -16.58
C TYR A 144 -11.92 1.29 -16.94
N CYS A 145 -11.88 2.36 -17.74
CA CYS A 145 -13.04 3.16 -18.10
C CYS A 145 -13.44 3.01 -19.58
N GLY A 146 -12.53 2.61 -20.45
CA GLY A 146 -12.78 2.52 -21.89
C GLY A 146 -11.58 2.90 -22.75
N ILE A 147 -11.85 3.23 -24.01
CA ILE A 147 -10.84 3.67 -24.98
C ILE A 147 -11.04 5.14 -25.30
N ILE A 148 -9.96 5.92 -25.21
CA ILE A 148 -9.92 7.30 -25.71
C ILE A 148 -9.11 7.35 -27.00
N HIS A 149 -9.29 8.41 -27.78
CA HIS A 149 -8.57 8.64 -29.03
C HIS A 149 -7.72 9.90 -28.90
N LEU A 150 -6.42 9.78 -29.10
CA LEU A 150 -5.52 10.93 -29.09
C LEU A 150 -5.86 11.89 -30.24
N ASN A 151 -5.68 13.19 -30.00
CA ASN A 151 -5.78 14.24 -31.01
C ASN A 151 -4.57 14.27 -31.97
N ASP A 152 -4.06 13.08 -32.34
CA ASP A 152 -3.02 12.92 -33.34
C ASP A 152 -3.63 12.59 -34.71
N LYS A 153 -2.79 12.59 -35.75
CA LYS A 153 -3.26 12.36 -37.14
C LYS A 153 -3.89 10.98 -37.35
N ASN A 154 -3.61 10.02 -36.47
CA ASN A 154 -4.02 8.63 -36.62
C ASN A 154 -5.18 8.28 -35.68
N HIS A 155 -5.67 9.23 -34.87
CA HIS A 155 -6.62 8.99 -33.79
C HIS A 155 -6.19 7.80 -32.92
N SER A 156 -4.93 7.81 -32.48
CA SER A 156 -4.36 6.65 -31.79
C SER A 156 -5.15 6.29 -30.53
N GLU A 157 -5.53 5.01 -30.40
CA GLU A 157 -6.24 4.48 -29.23
C GLU A 157 -5.37 4.49 -27.97
N ARG A 158 -5.98 4.78 -26.82
CA ARG A 158 -5.40 4.55 -25.49
C ARG A 158 -6.43 3.92 -24.56
N LEU A 159 -5.97 2.99 -23.73
CA LEU A 159 -6.77 2.45 -22.64
C LEU A 159 -6.82 3.47 -21.51
N ALA A 160 -8.00 3.93 -21.17
CA ALA A 160 -8.24 4.93 -20.15
C ALA A 160 -8.62 4.31 -18.81
N TYR A 161 -8.11 4.90 -17.74
CA TYR A 161 -8.32 4.47 -16.37
C TYR A 161 -8.60 5.65 -15.45
N GLN A 162 -9.40 5.42 -14.41
CA GLN A 162 -9.74 6.42 -13.41
C GLN A 162 -9.68 5.83 -12.00
N TYR A 163 -9.11 6.59 -11.08
CA TYR A 163 -9.20 6.38 -9.65
C TYR A 163 -10.12 7.43 -9.06
N VAL A 164 -11.09 6.98 -8.25
CA VAL A 164 -11.93 7.85 -7.43
C VAL A 164 -11.72 7.45 -5.98
N GLU A 165 -11.29 8.40 -5.15
CA GLU A 165 -11.21 8.23 -3.70
C GLU A 165 -12.63 7.99 -3.17
N LYS A 166 -12.82 6.84 -2.52
CA LYS A 166 -14.09 6.50 -1.88
C LYS A 166 -14.14 7.15 -0.51
N ASP A 167 -15.20 7.89 -0.23
CA ASP A 167 -15.49 8.28 1.15
C ASP A 167 -15.76 7.02 1.98
N ILE A 168 -15.20 7.00 3.18
CA ILE A 168 -15.38 5.90 4.13
C ILE A 168 -16.53 6.29 5.06
N PRO A 169 -17.68 5.61 5.02
CA PRO A 169 -18.84 5.95 5.81
C PRO A 169 -18.67 5.43 7.23
N PHE A 170 -17.68 5.96 7.96
CA PHE A 170 -17.34 5.47 9.30
C PHE A 170 -18.54 5.51 10.26
N GLN A 171 -19.49 6.43 10.06
CA GLN A 171 -20.69 6.57 10.88
C GLN A 171 -21.71 5.43 10.72
N ASP A 172 -21.58 4.61 9.67
CA ASP A 172 -22.45 3.45 9.46
C ASP A 172 -22.04 2.27 10.35
N TYR A 173 -20.87 2.35 11.00
CA TYR A 173 -20.29 1.30 11.83
C TYR A 173 -20.25 1.69 13.30
N LYS A 174 -20.38 0.70 14.19
CA LYS A 174 -20.39 0.89 15.64
C LYS A 174 -19.23 0.20 16.35
N LEU A 175 -18.66 -0.83 15.72
CA LEU A 175 -17.49 -1.55 16.21
C LEU A 175 -16.39 -1.53 15.15
N PHE A 176 -15.21 -1.07 15.56
CA PHE A 176 -14.00 -1.08 14.75
C PHE A 176 -13.04 -2.12 15.31
N ILE A 177 -12.71 -3.12 14.50
CA ILE A 177 -11.69 -4.12 14.84
C ILE A 177 -10.41 -3.73 14.11
N VAL A 178 -9.43 -3.29 14.89
CA VAL A 178 -8.20 -2.70 14.37
C VAL A 178 -7.06 -3.68 14.56
N ASP A 179 -6.41 -4.05 13.48
CA ASP A 179 -5.12 -4.71 13.54
C ASP A 179 -4.01 -3.74 13.97
N TYR A 180 -2.87 -4.26 14.39
CA TYR A 180 -1.81 -3.47 14.97
C TYR A 180 -0.55 -3.41 14.08
N ASP A 181 -0.01 -4.56 13.70
CA ASP A 181 1.27 -4.70 13.02
C ASP A 181 1.11 -4.48 11.51
N GLY A 182 1.71 -3.43 10.95
CA GLY A 182 1.47 -3.06 9.56
C GLY A 182 0.19 -2.24 9.35
N THR A 183 -0.69 -2.19 10.35
CA THR A 183 -1.91 -1.36 10.33
C THR A 183 -1.75 -0.04 11.10
N ILE A 184 -1.38 -0.10 12.39
CA ILE A 184 -1.19 1.09 13.26
C ILE A 184 0.28 1.46 13.40
N ILE A 185 1.16 0.47 13.48
CA ILE A 185 2.61 0.69 13.62
C ILE A 185 3.39 0.19 12.39
N SER A 186 4.51 0.85 12.10
CA SER A 186 5.45 0.47 11.04
C SER A 186 6.37 -0.65 11.52
N SER A 187 5.85 -1.87 11.75
CA SER A 187 6.62 -2.99 12.31
C SER A 187 7.01 -4.09 11.31
N MET A 188 6.43 -4.10 10.10
CA MET A 188 6.59 -5.24 9.19
C MET A 188 8.02 -5.48 8.71
N GLU A 189 8.83 -4.42 8.55
CA GLU A 189 10.25 -4.55 8.22
C GLU A 189 11.04 -5.26 9.34
N MET A 190 10.71 -4.97 10.60
CA MET A 190 11.31 -5.67 11.74
C MET A 190 10.91 -7.16 11.72
N TRP A 191 9.63 -7.46 11.49
CA TRP A 191 9.13 -8.83 11.47
C TRP A 191 9.74 -9.68 10.36
N ALA A 192 10.02 -9.09 9.19
CA ALA A 192 10.56 -9.78 8.01
C ALA A 192 11.87 -10.54 8.24
N HIS A 193 12.63 -10.22 9.29
CA HIS A 193 13.92 -10.84 9.60
C HIS A 193 14.04 -11.34 11.04
N THR A 194 12.94 -11.29 11.81
CA THR A 194 12.96 -11.51 13.25
C THR A 194 13.33 -12.95 13.61
N CYS A 195 12.71 -13.94 12.95
CA CYS A 195 12.92 -15.34 13.31
C CYS A 195 14.31 -15.82 12.93
N SER A 196 14.78 -15.49 11.72
CA SER A 196 16.15 -15.84 11.32
C SER A 196 17.21 -15.18 12.18
N SER A 197 17.00 -13.93 12.61
CA SER A 197 17.94 -13.22 13.47
C SER A 197 17.97 -13.79 14.90
N PHE A 198 16.80 -14.11 15.47
CA PHE A 198 16.69 -14.80 16.75
C PHE A 198 17.44 -16.15 16.76
N LEU A 199 17.22 -16.97 15.73
CA LEU A 199 17.86 -18.29 15.60
C LEU A 199 19.38 -18.17 15.42
N LYS A 200 19.87 -17.17 14.68
CA LYS A 200 21.31 -16.90 14.55
C LYS A 200 21.94 -16.51 15.89
N GLU A 201 21.27 -15.68 16.69
CA GLU A 201 21.75 -15.32 18.04
C GLU A 201 21.83 -16.55 18.97
N LYS A 202 20.94 -17.53 18.76
CA LYS A 202 20.97 -18.84 19.46
C LYS A 202 22.02 -19.82 18.92
N GLY A 203 22.77 -19.45 17.88
CA GLY A 203 23.78 -20.31 17.25
C GLY A 203 23.20 -21.39 16.35
N CYS A 204 21.92 -21.30 15.95
CA CYS A 204 21.29 -22.25 15.05
C CYS A 204 21.70 -22.00 13.59
N LYS A 205 21.84 -23.09 12.82
CA LYS A 205 21.92 -23.00 11.35
C LYS A 205 20.53 -22.77 10.79
N VAL A 206 20.31 -21.63 10.15
CA VAL A 206 18.98 -21.18 9.70
C VAL A 206 18.77 -21.46 8.22
N CYS A 207 17.57 -21.93 7.86
CA CYS A 207 17.15 -22.03 6.46
C CYS A 207 16.80 -20.64 5.89
N GLU A 208 17.09 -20.39 4.62
CA GLU A 208 16.87 -19.07 4.00
C GLU A 208 15.38 -18.65 3.95
N ASP A 209 14.45 -19.59 4.03
CA ASP A 209 13.00 -19.35 3.87
C ASP A 209 12.22 -19.18 5.19
N ILE A 210 12.88 -19.30 6.35
CA ILE A 210 12.19 -19.36 7.66
C ILE A 210 11.24 -18.19 7.88
N ASP A 211 11.69 -16.97 7.61
CA ASP A 211 10.90 -15.76 7.90
C ASP A 211 9.64 -15.73 7.02
N SER A 212 9.77 -16.08 5.73
CA SER A 212 8.62 -16.15 4.82
C SER A 212 7.58 -17.21 5.22
N LYS A 213 8.02 -18.27 5.89
CA LYS A 213 7.14 -19.36 6.35
C LYS A 213 6.33 -18.98 7.58
N VAL A 214 6.92 -18.19 8.48
CA VAL A 214 6.31 -17.86 9.78
C VAL A 214 5.64 -16.48 9.82
N ILE A 215 5.86 -15.62 8.82
CA ILE A 215 5.32 -14.25 8.79
C ILE A 215 3.78 -14.17 8.81
N THR A 216 3.09 -15.24 8.40
CA THR A 216 1.61 -15.32 8.42
C THR A 216 1.05 -16.07 9.64
N MET A 217 1.93 -16.57 10.50
CA MET A 217 1.57 -17.34 11.70
C MET A 217 1.35 -16.43 12.92
N THR A 218 0.65 -16.95 13.93
CA THR A 218 0.67 -16.32 15.25
C THR A 218 2.05 -16.48 15.91
N ASN A 219 2.38 -15.63 16.88
CA ASN A 219 3.63 -15.80 17.65
C ASN A 219 3.73 -17.18 18.29
N ARG A 220 2.61 -17.73 18.76
CA ARG A 220 2.56 -19.08 19.34
C ARG A 220 2.85 -20.16 18.31
N ASP A 221 2.26 -20.08 17.13
CA ASP A 221 2.48 -21.06 16.05
C ASP A 221 3.91 -20.99 15.52
N ALA A 222 4.44 -19.78 15.34
CA ALA A 222 5.84 -19.57 14.98
C ALA A 222 6.79 -20.15 16.05
N ALA A 223 6.51 -19.94 17.34
CA ALA A 223 7.28 -20.53 18.44
C ALA A 223 7.19 -22.05 18.46
N SER A 224 6.01 -22.63 18.19
CA SER A 224 5.83 -24.08 18.07
C SER A 224 6.64 -24.65 16.90
N TYR A 225 6.65 -23.97 15.77
CA TYR A 225 7.47 -24.36 14.62
C TYR A 225 8.97 -24.29 14.94
N ILE A 226 9.41 -23.21 15.58
CA ILE A 226 10.81 -23.02 15.98
C ILE A 226 11.26 -24.07 17.00
N GLN A 227 10.44 -24.37 18.00
CA GLN A 227 10.71 -25.39 19.00
C GLN A 227 10.95 -26.75 18.32
N ALA A 228 10.03 -27.18 17.45
CA ALA A 228 10.10 -28.48 16.81
C ALA A 228 11.32 -28.64 15.87
N ASN A 229 11.74 -27.57 15.20
CA ASN A 229 12.74 -27.65 14.12
C ASN A 229 14.15 -27.19 14.52
N TYR A 230 14.28 -26.30 15.50
CA TYR A 230 15.55 -25.64 15.82
C TYR A 230 15.93 -25.74 17.29
N LEU A 231 14.95 -25.72 18.19
CA LEU A 231 15.16 -25.68 19.64
C LEU A 231 14.44 -26.84 20.37
N PRO A 232 14.63 -28.11 19.98
CA PRO A 232 13.86 -29.25 20.51
C PRO A 232 14.12 -29.53 21.99
N ASN A 233 15.24 -29.00 22.54
CA ASN A 233 15.59 -29.15 23.95
C ASN A 233 14.86 -28.15 24.86
N LEU A 234 14.16 -27.17 24.30
CA LEU A 234 13.37 -26.20 25.04
C LEU A 234 11.88 -26.57 25.01
N THR A 235 11.19 -26.25 26.10
CA THR A 235 9.72 -26.27 26.11
C THR A 235 9.15 -25.12 25.28
N LEU A 236 7.93 -25.29 24.75
CA LEU A 236 7.24 -24.21 24.03
C LEU A 236 7.17 -22.91 24.85
N PHE A 237 6.92 -23.02 26.15
CA PHE A 237 6.89 -21.87 27.06
C PHE A 237 8.23 -21.12 27.11
N GLN A 238 9.35 -21.85 27.18
CA GLN A 238 10.69 -21.26 27.14
C GLN A 238 10.96 -20.58 25.80
N VAL A 239 10.64 -21.22 24.68
CA VAL A 239 10.82 -20.63 23.35
C VAL A 239 10.01 -19.34 23.21
N ILE A 240 8.74 -19.32 23.62
CA ILE A 240 7.90 -18.11 23.61
C ILE A 240 8.52 -17.01 24.47
N GLY A 241 8.97 -17.32 25.69
CA GLY A 241 9.59 -16.34 26.58
C GLY A 241 10.88 -15.73 26.01
N GLU A 242 11.74 -16.56 25.43
CA GLU A 242 12.97 -16.11 24.78
C GLU A 242 12.71 -15.27 23.52
N MET A 243 11.77 -15.71 22.67
CA MET A 243 11.36 -14.96 21.48
C MET A 243 10.75 -13.60 21.86
N ASN A 244 9.82 -13.56 22.81
CA ASN A 244 9.21 -12.32 23.28
C ASN A 244 10.28 -11.37 23.84
N THR A 245 11.24 -11.88 24.61
CA THR A 245 12.35 -11.07 25.15
C THR A 245 13.22 -10.50 24.04
N TYR A 246 13.53 -11.30 23.02
CA TYR A 246 14.29 -10.87 21.85
C TYR A 246 13.57 -9.78 21.07
N VAL A 247 12.31 -10.03 20.71
CA VAL A 247 11.48 -9.13 19.89
C VAL A 247 11.22 -7.81 20.60
N LYS A 248 10.93 -7.84 21.91
CA LYS A 248 10.61 -6.64 22.70
C LYS A 248 11.66 -5.55 22.57
N LYS A 249 12.95 -5.91 22.43
CA LYS A 249 14.06 -4.95 22.26
C LYS A 249 13.86 -4.01 21.07
N SER A 250 13.33 -4.52 19.96
CA SER A 250 13.07 -3.73 18.75
C SER A 250 11.62 -3.22 18.70
N TYR A 251 10.68 -4.01 19.22
CA TYR A 251 9.25 -3.75 19.07
C TYR A 251 8.76 -2.46 19.77
N VAL A 252 9.31 -2.14 20.94
CA VAL A 252 8.95 -0.92 21.69
C VAL A 252 9.47 0.37 21.03
N ASN A 253 10.37 0.25 20.06
CA ASN A 253 10.96 1.38 19.33
C ASN A 253 10.29 1.64 17.98
N GLN A 254 9.27 0.84 17.63
CA GLN A 254 8.51 1.05 16.39
C GLN A 254 7.69 2.33 16.48
N ARG A 255 7.35 2.90 15.33
CA ARG A 255 6.63 4.18 15.22
C ARG A 255 5.22 3.96 14.71
N LEU A 256 4.33 4.87 15.07
CA LEU A 256 3.02 4.97 14.43
C LEU A 256 3.17 5.20 12.93
N LYS A 257 2.32 4.54 12.13
CA LYS A 257 2.18 4.87 10.71
C LYS A 257 1.64 6.29 10.58
N PRO A 258 1.93 6.98 9.46
CA PRO A 258 1.34 8.28 9.18
C PRO A 258 -0.18 8.24 9.34
N ASN A 259 -0.74 9.22 10.05
CA ASN A 259 -2.18 9.39 10.32
C ASN A 259 -2.85 8.27 11.14
N ALA A 260 -2.11 7.28 11.65
CA ALA A 260 -2.68 6.23 12.50
C ALA A 260 -3.31 6.78 13.78
N LEU A 261 -2.69 7.78 14.42
CA LEU A 261 -3.26 8.44 15.60
C LEU A 261 -4.59 9.13 15.28
N SER A 262 -4.63 9.92 14.20
CA SER A 262 -5.86 10.59 13.77
C SER A 262 -6.98 9.61 13.39
N LEU A 263 -6.62 8.43 12.88
CA LEU A 263 -7.59 7.35 12.67
C LEU A 263 -8.15 6.84 13.99
N LEU A 264 -7.30 6.49 14.95
CA LEU A 264 -7.74 6.03 16.26
C LEU A 264 -8.62 7.06 16.96
N GLU A 265 -8.25 8.36 16.92
CA GLU A 265 -9.06 9.46 17.45
C GLU A 265 -10.45 9.51 16.77
N LYS A 266 -10.48 9.42 15.44
CA LYS A 266 -11.74 9.42 14.67
C LYS A 266 -12.61 8.23 15.04
N LEU A 267 -12.06 7.02 15.01
CA LEU A 267 -12.79 5.78 15.32
C LEU A 267 -13.33 5.80 16.76
N LYS A 268 -12.52 6.27 17.71
CA LYS A 268 -12.92 6.37 19.12
C LYS A 268 -14.03 7.38 19.36
N SER A 269 -14.07 8.46 18.57
CA SER A 269 -15.10 9.49 18.70
C SER A 269 -16.49 9.05 18.23
N ILE A 270 -16.59 7.97 17.45
CA ILE A 270 -17.83 7.53 16.79
C ILE A 270 -18.32 6.16 17.23
N GLY A 271 -17.44 5.29 17.74
CA GLY A 271 -17.82 3.94 18.11
C GLY A 271 -16.78 3.24 18.99
N LYS A 272 -17.02 1.96 19.22
CA LYS A 272 -16.15 1.11 20.03
C LYS A 272 -14.95 0.67 19.20
N VAL A 273 -13.75 0.75 19.76
CA VAL A 273 -12.51 0.35 19.08
C VAL A 273 -11.87 -0.81 19.84
N ILE A 274 -11.64 -1.93 19.17
CA ILE A 274 -10.91 -3.05 19.75
C ILE A 274 -9.64 -3.32 18.94
N LEU A 275 -8.55 -3.66 19.63
CA LEU A 275 -7.34 -4.17 19.00
C LEU A 275 -7.44 -5.68 18.86
N TYR A 276 -7.23 -6.21 17.65
CA TYR A 276 -7.07 -7.64 17.44
C TYR A 276 -5.81 -7.93 16.63
N SER A 277 -4.79 -8.52 17.25
CA SER A 277 -3.50 -8.83 16.63
C SER A 277 -3.08 -10.27 16.87
N ALA A 278 -2.26 -10.83 15.97
CA ALA A 278 -1.61 -12.13 16.16
C ALA A 278 -0.45 -12.08 17.18
N THR A 279 0.03 -10.88 17.50
CA THR A 279 1.13 -10.59 18.43
C THR A 279 0.76 -10.91 19.87
N SER A 280 1.69 -11.46 20.66
CA SER A 280 1.46 -11.81 22.07
C SER A 280 1.07 -10.60 22.91
N MET A 281 0.25 -10.82 23.93
CA MET A 281 -0.26 -9.75 24.81
C MET A 281 0.89 -8.97 25.47
N ALA A 282 1.93 -9.66 25.93
CA ALA A 282 3.09 -9.04 26.55
C ALA A 282 3.86 -8.07 25.63
N LEU A 283 3.87 -8.33 24.32
CA LEU A 283 4.49 -7.44 23.33
C LEU A 283 3.56 -6.28 22.97
N LEU A 284 2.27 -6.55 22.81
CA LEU A 284 1.25 -5.52 22.56
C LEU A 284 1.24 -4.48 23.68
N GLU A 285 1.12 -4.91 24.94
CA GLU A 285 1.11 -3.98 26.08
C GLU A 285 2.37 -3.14 26.14
N ALA A 286 3.55 -3.75 25.95
CA ALA A 286 4.80 -3.01 25.94
C ALA A 286 4.89 -1.94 24.83
N SER A 287 4.34 -2.25 23.65
CA SER A 287 4.31 -1.31 22.52
C SER A 287 3.30 -0.19 22.73
N LEU A 288 2.08 -0.53 23.18
CA LEU A 288 1.02 0.44 23.47
C LEU A 288 1.44 1.43 24.57
N ASP A 289 2.10 0.95 25.62
CA ASP A 289 2.62 1.79 26.71
C ASP A 289 3.74 2.72 26.22
N ALA A 290 4.66 2.21 25.38
CA ALA A 290 5.74 3.01 24.82
C ALA A 290 5.24 4.13 23.88
N LEU A 291 4.13 3.88 23.18
CA LEU A 291 3.52 4.83 22.26
C LEU A 291 2.46 5.74 22.90
N GLY A 292 1.99 5.40 24.11
CA GLY A 292 0.96 6.16 24.82
C GLY A 292 -0.41 6.11 24.14
N ILE A 293 -0.75 5.00 23.48
CA ILE A 293 -2.01 4.87 22.69
C ILE A 293 -2.97 3.82 23.23
N LYS A 294 -2.72 3.26 24.42
CA LYS A 294 -3.55 2.21 25.02
C LYS A 294 -5.02 2.65 25.19
N ASP A 295 -5.23 3.91 25.57
CA ASP A 295 -6.57 4.45 25.88
C ASP A 295 -7.49 4.60 24.66
N TYR A 296 -6.95 4.48 23.44
CA TYR A 296 -7.77 4.45 22.22
C TYR A 296 -8.50 3.13 22.01
N PHE A 297 -8.13 2.06 22.72
CA PHE A 297 -8.74 0.74 22.59
C PHE A 297 -9.63 0.44 23.80
N ASP A 298 -10.91 0.17 23.56
CA ASP A 298 -11.84 -0.30 24.60
C ASP A 298 -11.48 -1.69 25.10
N ASN A 299 -11.00 -2.56 24.20
CA ASN A 299 -10.51 -3.90 24.52
C ASN A 299 -9.33 -4.28 23.62
N ILE A 300 -8.44 -5.13 24.13
CA ILE A 300 -7.26 -5.64 23.42
C ILE A 300 -7.32 -7.15 23.40
N TYR A 301 -7.16 -7.75 22.22
CA TYR A 301 -7.21 -9.18 22.01
C TYR A 301 -5.99 -9.66 21.25
N SER A 302 -5.31 -10.67 21.80
CA SER A 302 -4.28 -11.40 21.07
C SER A 302 -4.81 -12.75 20.58
N GLY A 303 -4.63 -13.01 19.29
CA GLY A 303 -4.87 -14.30 18.68
C GLY A 303 -3.96 -15.41 19.21
N SER A 304 -2.75 -15.06 19.67
CA SER A 304 -1.80 -16.02 20.25
C SER A 304 -2.33 -16.62 21.56
N GLU A 305 -2.84 -15.78 22.47
CA GLU A 305 -3.37 -16.19 23.77
C GLU A 305 -4.78 -16.79 23.65
N LEU A 306 -5.62 -16.27 22.74
CA LEU A 306 -6.99 -16.75 22.56
C LEU A 306 -7.11 -17.95 21.61
N CYS A 307 -6.02 -18.37 20.96
CA CYS A 307 -6.02 -19.39 19.92
C CYS A 307 -7.04 -19.08 18.78
N LEU A 308 -7.15 -17.81 18.40
CA LEU A 308 -8.08 -17.35 17.36
C LEU A 308 -7.35 -17.10 16.05
N SER A 309 -7.91 -17.61 14.96
CA SER A 309 -7.41 -17.41 13.60
C SER A 309 -8.05 -16.19 12.94
N LYS A 310 -7.22 -15.34 12.35
CA LYS A 310 -7.66 -14.31 11.40
C LYS A 310 -7.91 -14.89 10.00
N GLN A 311 -7.24 -15.99 9.64
CA GLN A 311 -7.19 -16.48 8.26
C GLN A 311 -8.51 -17.07 7.77
N ASP A 312 -9.24 -17.78 8.64
CA ASP A 312 -10.58 -18.33 8.35
C ASP A 312 -11.72 -17.37 8.76
N GLY A 313 -11.36 -16.25 9.40
CA GLY A 313 -12.28 -15.24 9.92
C GLY A 313 -13.06 -15.61 11.18
N THR A 314 -12.92 -16.84 11.70
CA THR A 314 -13.66 -17.30 12.88
C THR A 314 -13.30 -16.51 14.14
N GLY A 315 -12.06 -16.02 14.22
CA GLY A 315 -11.61 -15.10 15.27
C GLY A 315 -12.42 -13.80 15.29
N PHE A 316 -12.67 -13.20 14.12
CA PHE A 316 -13.48 -11.99 14.03
C PHE A 316 -14.91 -12.24 14.52
N ILE A 317 -15.57 -13.30 14.05
CA ILE A 317 -16.95 -13.64 14.48
C ILE A 317 -17.03 -13.86 16.00
N SER A 318 -16.04 -14.55 16.56
CA SER A 318 -15.96 -14.80 18.01
C SER A 318 -15.86 -13.49 18.80
N LEU A 319 -15.03 -12.55 18.34
CA LEU A 319 -14.87 -11.24 18.97
C LEU A 319 -16.11 -10.35 18.79
N ILE A 320 -16.71 -10.32 17.60
CA ILE A 320 -17.94 -9.55 17.33
C ILE A 320 -19.06 -9.99 18.27
N SER A 321 -19.27 -11.31 18.41
CA SER A 321 -20.24 -11.88 19.34
C SER A 321 -19.93 -11.53 20.80
N LYS A 322 -18.66 -11.67 21.20
CA LYS A 322 -18.19 -11.33 22.56
C LYS A 322 -18.40 -9.85 22.90
N GLU A 323 -18.23 -8.96 21.93
CA GLU A 323 -18.45 -7.52 22.10
C GLU A 323 -19.93 -7.11 22.02
N GLY A 324 -20.83 -8.05 21.65
CA GLY A 324 -22.27 -7.81 21.60
C GLY A 324 -22.75 -7.09 20.33
N PHE A 325 -22.01 -7.20 19.22
CA PHE A 325 -22.35 -6.57 17.95
C PHE A 325 -22.77 -7.60 16.90
N LYS A 326 -23.34 -7.11 15.79
CA LYS A 326 -23.59 -7.89 14.58
C LYS A 326 -22.55 -7.59 13.52
N VAL A 327 -22.34 -8.51 12.57
CA VAL A 327 -21.41 -8.34 11.45
C VAL A 327 -21.66 -7.06 10.65
N GLU A 328 -22.93 -6.68 10.47
CA GLU A 328 -23.33 -5.46 9.75
C GLU A 328 -22.90 -4.15 10.43
N ASP A 329 -22.67 -4.18 11.76
CA ASP A 329 -22.23 -3.00 12.53
C ASP A 329 -20.70 -2.85 12.55
N VAL A 330 -19.94 -3.72 11.85
CA VAL A 330 -18.50 -3.89 12.05
C VAL A 330 -17.70 -3.46 10.82
N LEU A 331 -16.64 -2.69 11.06
CA LEU A 331 -15.57 -2.44 10.10
C LEU A 331 -14.25 -2.97 10.64
N VAL A 332 -13.61 -3.86 9.88
CA VAL A 332 -12.25 -4.36 10.16
C VAL A 332 -11.24 -3.46 9.47
N ILE A 333 -10.18 -3.06 10.16
CA ILE A 333 -9.06 -2.26 9.64
C ILE A 333 -7.81 -3.12 9.66
N GLU A 334 -7.24 -3.41 8.49
CA GLU A 334 -6.25 -4.48 8.32
C GLU A 334 -5.33 -4.24 7.10
N ASP A 335 -4.07 -4.68 7.17
CA ASP A 335 -3.11 -4.62 6.04
C ASP A 335 -2.83 -6.00 5.41
N SER A 336 -3.10 -7.09 6.13
CA SER A 336 -2.78 -8.45 5.69
C SER A 336 -3.85 -9.09 4.81
N THR A 337 -3.47 -9.48 3.60
CA THR A 337 -4.32 -10.19 2.62
C THR A 337 -5.09 -11.38 3.21
N HIS A 338 -4.44 -12.19 4.05
CA HIS A 338 -5.07 -13.38 4.60
C HIS A 338 -6.14 -13.03 5.64
N ALA A 339 -5.91 -11.98 6.44
CA ALA A 339 -6.88 -11.49 7.40
C ALA A 339 -8.04 -10.76 6.70
N ILE A 340 -7.75 -9.99 5.64
CA ILE A 340 -8.76 -9.39 4.76
C ILE A 340 -9.66 -10.47 4.18
N LEU A 341 -9.09 -11.52 3.56
CA LEU A 341 -9.86 -12.64 3.01
C LEU A 341 -10.69 -13.36 4.08
N GLY A 342 -10.11 -13.60 5.27
CA GLY A 342 -10.83 -14.20 6.39
C GLY A 342 -12.04 -13.37 6.81
N ALA A 343 -11.88 -12.06 7.01
CA ALA A 343 -12.98 -11.16 7.36
C ALA A 343 -14.06 -11.10 6.26
N LYS A 344 -13.63 -10.95 5.00
CA LYS A 344 -14.54 -10.92 3.84
C LYS A 344 -15.31 -12.23 3.67
N GLY A 345 -14.67 -13.38 3.92
CA GLY A 345 -15.30 -14.69 3.90
C GLY A 345 -16.43 -14.85 4.92
N GLN A 346 -16.41 -14.05 5.99
CA GLN A 346 -17.45 -13.97 7.01
C GLN A 346 -18.49 -12.85 6.75
N GLY A 347 -18.42 -12.18 5.59
CA GLY A 347 -19.32 -11.08 5.22
C GLY A 347 -19.02 -9.75 5.93
N ILE A 348 -17.88 -9.64 6.62
CA ILE A 348 -17.49 -8.44 7.34
C ILE A 348 -16.92 -7.41 6.36
N LYS A 349 -17.23 -6.13 6.57
CA LYS A 349 -16.68 -5.03 5.78
C LYS A 349 -15.24 -4.75 6.20
N VAL A 350 -14.38 -4.51 5.21
CA VAL A 350 -12.94 -4.30 5.45
C VAL A 350 -12.49 -2.98 4.86
N LEU A 351 -11.75 -2.23 5.69
CA LEU A 351 -10.93 -1.11 5.30
C LEU A 351 -9.46 -1.54 5.28
N GLY A 352 -8.92 -1.70 4.07
CA GLY A 352 -7.52 -2.06 3.87
C GLY A 352 -6.58 -0.88 4.16
N VAL A 353 -5.47 -1.12 4.85
CA VAL A 353 -4.41 -0.12 5.07
C VAL A 353 -3.20 -0.47 4.23
N GLU A 354 -2.68 0.49 3.46
CA GLU A 354 -1.47 0.26 2.65
C GLU A 354 -0.27 -0.02 3.55
N ASP A 355 0.39 -1.15 3.35
CA ASP A 355 1.72 -1.44 3.88
C ASP A 355 2.72 -1.72 2.75
N THR A 356 3.83 -0.98 2.75
CA THR A 356 4.85 -1.06 1.69
C THR A 356 5.74 -2.29 1.81
N SER A 357 5.68 -3.07 2.90
CA SER A 357 6.34 -4.36 2.96
C SER A 357 5.60 -5.41 2.11
N ASN A 358 4.30 -5.23 1.88
CA ASN A 358 3.43 -6.19 1.20
C ASN A 358 3.13 -5.81 -0.27
N LEU A 359 4.12 -5.26 -0.99
CA LEU A 359 3.93 -4.77 -2.37
C LEU A 359 3.45 -5.83 -3.37
N ARG A 360 3.66 -7.12 -3.08
CA ARG A 360 3.24 -8.23 -3.96
C ARG A 360 1.74 -8.48 -3.93
N HIS A 361 1.08 -8.25 -2.80
CA HIS A 361 -0.34 -8.52 -2.63
C HIS A 361 -1.21 -7.27 -2.67
N LEU A 362 -0.59 -6.08 -2.66
CA LEU A 362 -1.30 -4.81 -2.61
C LEU A 362 -2.47 -4.68 -3.60
N PHE A 363 -2.32 -5.15 -4.85
CA PHE A 363 -3.42 -5.15 -5.83
C PHE A 363 -4.62 -5.96 -5.38
N LEU A 364 -4.35 -7.18 -4.90
CA LEU A 364 -5.38 -8.08 -4.43
C LEU A 364 -6.08 -7.45 -3.22
N ASP A 365 -5.33 -6.86 -2.30
CA ASP A 365 -5.89 -6.18 -1.13
C ASP A 365 -6.82 -5.01 -1.53
N TYR A 366 -6.40 -4.17 -2.48
CA TYR A 366 -7.24 -3.07 -3.00
C TYR A 366 -8.56 -3.55 -3.61
N GLU A 367 -8.58 -4.65 -4.35
CA GLU A 367 -9.80 -5.16 -4.98
C GLU A 367 -10.70 -5.94 -4.00
N LEU A 368 -10.10 -6.56 -2.98
CA LEU A 368 -10.82 -7.34 -1.98
C LEU A 368 -11.49 -6.46 -0.92
N CYS A 369 -10.89 -5.32 -0.58
CA CYS A 369 -11.42 -4.43 0.46
C CYS A 369 -12.62 -3.61 -0.02
N ASP A 370 -13.52 -3.27 0.91
CA ASP A 370 -14.64 -2.38 0.62
C ASP A 370 -14.15 -0.93 0.49
N TYR A 371 -13.20 -0.58 1.35
CA TYR A 371 -12.52 0.71 1.40
C TYR A 371 -11.01 0.52 1.49
N PHE A 372 -10.23 1.53 1.13
CA PHE A 372 -8.78 1.44 1.21
C PHE A 372 -8.14 2.77 1.59
N LEU A 373 -7.24 2.73 2.57
CA LEU A 373 -6.45 3.86 3.05
C LEU A 373 -5.01 3.79 2.52
N PRO A 374 -4.62 4.66 1.55
CA PRO A 374 -3.23 4.75 1.10
C PRO A 374 -2.33 5.31 2.19
N LEU A 375 -1.02 5.06 2.13
CA LEU A 375 -0.04 5.37 3.21
C LEU A 375 -0.07 6.83 3.72
N ASN A 376 -0.54 7.78 2.90
CA ASN A 376 -0.58 9.22 3.20
C ASN A 376 -2.00 9.81 3.16
N TYR A 377 -3.03 9.02 3.42
CA TYR A 377 -4.42 9.51 3.48
C TYR A 377 -4.58 10.64 4.51
N ALA A 378 -5.38 11.67 4.19
CA ALA A 378 -5.79 12.67 5.17
C ALA A 378 -7.22 12.34 5.62
N LEU A 379 -7.42 12.09 6.91
CA LEU A 379 -8.76 12.01 7.46
C LEU A 379 -9.33 13.42 7.54
N LYS A 380 -10.43 13.66 6.82
CA LYS A 380 -11.28 14.83 7.05
C LYS A 380 -12.28 14.55 8.16
#